data_AF-A0A950Y2V4-F1
#
_entry.id   AF-A0A950Y2V4-F1
#
_cell.length_a   1.000
_cell.length_b   1.000
_cell.length_c   1.000
_cell.angle_alpha   90.00
_cell.angle_beta   90.00
_cell.angle_gamma   90.00
#
_symmetry.space_group_name_H-M   'P 1'
#
loop_
_entity.id
_entity.type
_entity.pdbx_description
1 polymer ?
#
loop_
_entity_poly.entity_id
_entity_poly.type
_entity_poly.pdbx_seq_one_letter_code
_entity_poly.pdbx_strand_id
1 'polypeptide(L)'
;MTLARRLTGELLGTALLLAAVVGSGVMGERLSGGNVAIALLANTLATGATLVTLIFTFGVISGAHFNPAVTLADASQSGMRWRDVPGYIVAQAVGAILGVWAAHLMFAEPVLQV
;
A
#
# COMPACT_ATOMS: atom_id res chain seq x y z
N MET A 1 -13.13 -0.54 17.12
CA MET A 1 -13.18 -1.62 16.10
C MET A 1 -12.47 -2.85 16.63
N THR A 2 -12.89 -4.06 16.25
CA THR A 2 -12.18 -5.30 16.63
C THR A 2 -10.81 -5.35 15.97
N LEU A 3 -9.84 -6.05 16.57
CA LEU A 3 -8.51 -6.21 15.99
C LEU A 3 -8.58 -6.86 14.60
N ALA A 4 -9.36 -7.93 14.46
CA ALA A 4 -9.55 -8.61 13.17
C ALA A 4 -9.97 -7.64 12.05
N ARG A 5 -10.96 -6.77 12.32
CA ARG A 5 -11.44 -5.80 11.33
C ARG A 5 -10.38 -4.73 10.99
N ARG A 6 -9.59 -4.30 11.97
CA ARG A 6 -8.45 -3.39 11.77
C ARG A 6 -7.39 -4.03 10.86
N LEU A 7 -7.02 -5.28 11.15
CA LEU A 7 -6.04 -6.05 10.37
C LEU A 7 -6.51 -6.31 8.93
N THR A 8 -7.79 -6.62 8.73
CA THR A 8 -8.35 -6.71 7.37
C THR A 8 -8.26 -5.36 6.64
N GLY A 9 -8.50 -4.24 7.32
CA GLY A 9 -8.34 -2.90 6.77
C GLY A 9 -6.90 -2.62 6.34
N GLU A 10 -5.92 -2.96 7.17
CA GLU A 10 -4.49 -2.81 6.83
C GLU A 10 -4.06 -3.70 5.67
N LEU A 11 -4.49 -4.97 5.65
CA LEU A 11 -4.18 -5.90 4.57
C LEU A 11 -4.74 -5.40 3.23
N LEU A 12 -6.03 -5.06 3.20
CA LEU A 12 -6.69 -4.61 1.97
C LEU A 12 -6.15 -3.25 1.52
N GLY A 13 -5.98 -2.30 2.43
CA GLY A 13 -5.45 -0.99 2.10
C GLY A 13 -4.01 -1.06 1.60
N THR A 14 -3.15 -1.88 2.22
CA THR A 14 -1.78 -2.07 1.74
C THR A 14 -1.76 -2.76 0.38
N ALA A 15 -2.60 -3.79 0.17
CA ALA A 15 -2.69 -4.46 -1.14
C ALA A 15 -3.11 -3.51 -2.25
N LEU A 16 -4.15 -2.69 -2.03
CA LEU A 16 -4.61 -1.71 -2.99
C LEU A 16 -3.56 -0.62 -3.25
N LEU A 17 -2.89 -0.15 -2.19
CA LEU A 17 -1.83 0.85 -2.31
C LEU A 17 -0.68 0.32 -3.18
N LEU A 18 -0.18 -0.89 -2.91
CA LEU A 18 0.94 -1.45 -3.65
C LEU A 18 0.57 -1.85 -5.08
N ALA A 19 -0.67 -2.31 -5.31
CA ALA A 19 -1.18 -2.54 -6.66
C ALA A 19 -1.20 -1.23 -7.48
N ALA A 20 -1.62 -0.12 -6.87
CA ALA A 20 -1.63 1.18 -7.54
C ALA A 20 -0.22 1.74 -7.76
N VAL A 21 0.68 1.64 -6.78
CA VAL A 21 2.08 2.11 -6.88
C VAL A 21 2.80 1.37 -8.01
N VAL A 22 2.78 0.03 -7.99
CA VAL A 22 3.49 -0.75 -9.01
C VAL A 22 2.80 -0.63 -10.37
N GLY A 23 1.48 -0.74 -10.41
CA GLY A 23 0.71 -0.66 -11.65
C GLY A 23 0.84 0.70 -12.35
N SER A 24 0.80 1.80 -11.59
CA SER A 24 1.02 3.14 -12.16
C SER A 24 2.46 3.39 -12.55
N GLY A 25 3.44 2.78 -11.87
CA GLY A 25 4.84 2.76 -12.30
C GLY A 25 5.02 2.10 -13.67
N VAL A 26 4.53 0.87 -13.83
CA VAL A 26 4.59 0.11 -15.09
C VAL A 26 3.88 0.86 -16.22
N MET A 27 2.66 1.34 -15.98
CA MET A 27 1.92 2.08 -16.99
C MET A 27 2.57 3.42 -17.32
N GLY A 28 3.07 4.13 -16.30
CA GLY A 28 3.79 5.39 -16.46
C GLY A 28 5.00 5.23 -17.36
N GLU A 29 5.81 4.19 -17.16
CA GLU A 29 6.96 3.89 -18.01
C GLU A 29 6.55 3.58 -19.45
N ARG A 30 5.55 2.71 -19.65
CA ARG A 30 5.05 2.31 -20.98
C ARG A 30 4.46 3.48 -21.78
N LEU A 31 3.81 4.45 -21.12
CA LEU A 31 3.14 5.58 -21.78
C LEU A 31 4.01 6.82 -21.94
N SER A 32 5.13 6.94 -21.21
CA SER A 32 5.92 8.19 -21.20
C SER A 32 6.85 8.36 -22.41
N GLY A 33 6.91 7.41 -23.33
CA GLY A 33 7.72 7.53 -24.55
C GLY A 33 9.21 7.77 -24.29
N GLY A 34 9.76 7.21 -23.20
CA GLY A 34 11.14 7.40 -22.77
C GLY A 34 11.39 8.65 -21.90
N ASN A 35 10.37 9.47 -21.64
CA ASN A 35 10.50 10.62 -20.73
C ASN A 35 10.34 10.20 -19.27
N VAL A 36 11.48 10.02 -18.58
CA VAL A 36 11.52 9.61 -17.17
C VAL A 36 10.80 10.60 -16.24
N ALA A 37 10.86 11.90 -16.51
CA ALA A 37 10.23 12.90 -15.67
C ALA A 37 8.69 12.75 -15.68
N ILE A 38 8.11 12.47 -16.84
CA ILE A 38 6.66 12.23 -16.96
C ILE A 38 6.27 10.92 -16.26
N ALA A 39 7.06 9.86 -16.42
CA ALA A 39 6.78 8.57 -15.78
C ALA A 39 6.76 8.69 -14.24
N LEU A 40 7.77 9.36 -13.68
CA LEU A 40 7.86 9.59 -12.24
C LEU A 40 6.74 10.49 -11.72
N LEU A 41 6.38 11.54 -12.48
CA LEU A 41 5.29 12.43 -12.12
C LEU A 41 3.95 11.68 -12.10
N ALA A 42 3.67 10.88 -13.13
CA ALA A 42 2.44 10.09 -13.24
C ALA A 42 2.33 9.09 -12.08
N ASN A 43 3.40 8.34 -11.79
CA ASN A 43 3.44 7.38 -10.69
C ASN A 43 3.24 8.08 -9.33
N THR A 44 3.91 9.21 -9.10
CA THR A 44 3.80 9.97 -7.84
C THR A 44 2.38 10.47 -7.60
N LEU A 45 1.74 11.03 -8.63
CA LEU A 45 0.36 11.53 -8.53
C LEU A 45 -0.64 10.40 -8.29
N ALA A 46 -0.51 9.28 -9.01
CA ALA A 46 -1.37 8.12 -8.83
C ALA A 46 -1.22 7.51 -7.43
N THR A 47 0.01 7.39 -6.94
CA THR A 47 0.32 6.90 -5.59
C THR A 47 -0.29 7.80 -4.53
N GLY A 48 -0.06 9.12 -4.62
CA GLY A 48 -0.57 10.10 -3.66
C GLY A 48 -2.10 10.14 -3.63
N ALA A 49 -2.73 10.18 -4.80
CA ALA A 49 -4.19 10.17 -4.91
C ALA A 49 -4.79 8.88 -4.32
N THR A 50 -4.21 7.72 -4.63
CA THR A 50 -4.65 6.44 -4.08
C THR A 50 -4.51 6.42 -2.56
N LEU A 51 -3.39 6.88 -2.02
CA LEU A 51 -3.17 6.93 -0.57
C LEU A 51 -4.22 7.81 0.12
N VAL A 52 -4.54 9.00 -0.42
CA VAL A 52 -5.60 9.87 0.10
C VAL A 52 -6.96 9.15 0.10
N THR A 53 -7.32 8.50 -1.01
CA THR A 53 -8.56 7.71 -1.10
C THR A 53 -8.61 6.60 -0.05
N LEU A 54 -7.51 5.86 0.13
CA LEU A 54 -7.43 4.77 1.10
C LEU A 54 -7.49 5.28 2.54
N ILE A 55 -6.86 6.41 2.85
CA ILE A 55 -6.93 7.04 4.18
C ILE A 55 -8.37 7.43 4.51
N PHE A 56 -9.10 8.07 3.59
CA PHE A 56 -10.50 8.40 3.83
C PHE A 56 -11.41 7.16 3.94
N THR A 57 -11.08 6.09 3.24
CA THR A 57 -11.88 4.86 3.27
C THR A 57 -11.65 4.04 4.54
N PHE A 58 -10.39 3.83 4.91
CA PHE A 58 -9.98 2.88 5.96
C PHE A 58 -9.51 3.54 7.25
N GLY A 59 -9.33 4.86 7.28
CA GLY A 59 -8.86 5.61 8.46
C GLY A 59 -9.74 5.34 9.68
N VAL A 60 -11.06 5.39 9.53
CA VAL A 60 -12.02 5.09 10.61
C VAL A 60 -12.05 3.61 11.02
N ILE A 61 -11.48 2.72 10.20
CA ILE A 61 -11.48 1.27 10.43
C ILE A 61 -10.22 0.82 11.14
N SER A 62 -9.06 1.24 10.63
CA SER A 62 -7.73 0.71 10.98
C SER A 62 -6.74 1.77 11.43
N GLY A 63 -7.02 3.06 11.24
CA GLY A 63 -6.01 4.13 11.32
C GLY A 63 -5.26 4.35 10.00
N ALA A 64 -5.43 3.45 9.01
CA ALA A 64 -4.85 3.55 7.67
C ALA A 64 -3.32 3.74 7.69
N HIS A 65 -2.63 2.88 8.44
CA HIS A 65 -1.16 2.97 8.54
C HIS A 65 -0.49 2.55 7.25
N PHE A 66 -0.88 1.38 6.71
CA PHE A 66 -0.38 0.76 5.48
C PHE A 66 1.15 0.68 5.37
N ASN A 67 1.82 0.79 6.51
CA ASN A 67 3.25 0.98 6.60
C ASN A 67 3.74 0.60 8.01
N PRO A 68 4.73 -0.31 8.11
CA PRO A 68 5.32 -0.69 9.39
C PRO A 68 5.93 0.49 10.16
N ALA A 69 6.58 1.43 9.47
CA ALA A 69 7.18 2.60 10.09
C ALA A 69 6.13 3.55 10.69
N VAL A 70 5.01 3.76 9.99
CA VAL A 70 3.87 4.53 10.51
C VAL A 70 3.27 3.85 11.73
N THR A 71 3.15 2.51 11.69
CA THR A 71 2.66 1.72 12.83
C THR A 71 3.56 1.83 14.05
N LEU A 72 4.88 1.76 13.86
CA LEU A 72 5.85 1.94 14.94
C LEU A 72 5.85 3.37 15.49
N ALA A 73 5.72 4.38 14.62
CA ALA A 73 5.65 5.78 15.02
C ALA A 73 4.37 6.11 15.80
N ASP A 74 3.24 5.51 15.44
CA ASP A 74 1.99 5.67 16.20
C ASP A 74 2.06 4.96 17.57
N ALA A 75 2.66 3.76 17.62
CA ALA A 75 2.88 3.04 18.87
C ALA A 75 3.85 3.76 19.83
N SER A 76 4.91 4.41 19.30
CA SER A 76 5.86 5.17 20.12
C SER A 76 5.26 6.44 20.72
N GLN A 77 4.24 7.00 20.08
CA GLN A 77 3.48 8.17 20.54
C GLN A 77 2.24 7.80 21.35
N SER A 78 2.11 6.53 21.76
CA SER A 78 0.96 6.00 22.52
C SER A 78 -0.39 6.03 21.78
N GLY A 79 -0.41 6.16 20.44
CA GLY A 79 -1.62 6.07 19.62
C GLY A 79 -2.13 4.63 19.43
N MET A 80 -1.22 3.66 19.41
CA MET A 80 -1.50 2.23 19.33
C MET A 80 -0.85 1.43 20.46
N ARG A 81 -1.52 0.38 20.91
CA ARG A 81 -0.93 -0.59 21.85
C ARG A 81 0.15 -1.41 21.16
N TRP A 82 1.35 -1.46 21.74
CA TRP A 82 2.48 -2.29 21.26
C TRP A 82 2.14 -3.76 20.97
N ARG A 83 1.16 -4.34 21.69
CA ARG A 83 0.69 -5.72 21.46
C ARG A 83 0.01 -5.94 20.10
N ASP A 84 -0.53 -4.88 19.48
CA ASP A 84 -1.23 -4.94 18.20
C ASP A 84 -0.27 -4.77 17.01
N VAL A 85 0.90 -4.17 17.25
CA VAL A 85 1.91 -3.79 16.22
C VAL A 85 2.34 -4.98 15.36
N PRO A 86 2.70 -6.16 15.91
CA PRO A 86 3.11 -7.29 15.08
C PRO A 86 2.01 -7.73 14.10
N GLY A 87 0.74 -7.68 14.54
CA GLY A 87 -0.39 -8.01 13.68
C GLY A 87 -0.52 -7.05 12.51
N TYR A 88 -0.36 -5.74 12.74
CA TYR A 88 -0.38 -4.73 11.70
C TYR A 88 0.74 -4.94 10.67
N ILE A 89 1.97 -5.17 11.14
CA ILE A 89 3.13 -5.37 10.27
C ILE A 89 2.95 -6.62 9.39
N VAL A 90 2.45 -7.73 9.95
CA VAL A 90 2.17 -8.95 9.18
C VAL A 90 1.07 -8.69 8.14
N ALA A 91 -0.02 -8.03 8.53
CA ALA A 91 -1.10 -7.69 7.60
C ALA A 91 -0.62 -6.80 6.45
N GLN A 92 0.22 -5.81 6.74
CA GLN A 92 0.84 -4.92 5.75
C GLN A 92 1.79 -5.67 4.83
N ALA A 93 2.66 -6.54 5.36
CA ALA A 93 3.60 -7.32 4.55
C ALA A 93 2.86 -8.27 3.59
N VAL A 94 1.85 -9.00 4.09
CA VAL A 94 1.02 -9.88 3.26
C VAL A 94 0.26 -9.06 2.22
N GLY A 95 -0.36 -7.94 2.63
CA GLY A 95 -1.05 -7.04 1.72
C GLY A 95 -0.13 -6.53 0.61
N ALA A 96 1.08 -6.09 0.95
CA ALA A 96 2.07 -5.61 -0.01
C ALA A 96 2.41 -6.67 -1.06
N ILE A 97 2.70 -7.91 -0.65
CA ILE A 97 3.00 -9.02 -1.57
C ILE A 97 1.81 -9.25 -2.51
N LEU A 98 0.60 -9.35 -1.97
CA LEU A 98 -0.61 -9.57 -2.76
C LEU A 98 -0.87 -8.43 -3.76
N GLY A 99 -0.63 -7.18 -3.34
CA GLY A 99 -0.77 -6.00 -4.19
C GLY A 99 0.20 -6.00 -5.37
N VAL A 100 1.47 -6.30 -5.12
CA VAL A 100 2.50 -6.42 -6.17
C VAL A 100 2.17 -7.55 -7.14
N TRP A 101 1.80 -8.73 -6.63
CA TRP A 101 1.40 -9.85 -7.48
C TRP A 101 0.19 -9.53 -8.33
N ALA A 102 -0.82 -8.84 -7.78
CA ALA A 102 -1.97 -8.39 -8.54
C ALA A 102 -1.56 -7.43 -9.67
N ALA A 103 -0.69 -6.46 -9.41
CA ALA A 103 -0.17 -5.57 -10.45
C ALA A 103 0.61 -6.34 -11.52
N HIS A 104 1.47 -7.29 -11.14
CA HIS A 104 2.22 -8.09 -12.11
C HIS A 104 1.27 -8.90 -13.01
N LEU A 105 0.25 -9.53 -12.43
CA LEU A 105 -0.78 -10.24 -13.20
C LEU A 105 -1.56 -9.31 -14.14
N MET A 106 -1.92 -8.09 -13.69
CA MET A 106 -2.61 -7.09 -14.52
C MET A 106 -1.79 -6.65 -15.74
N PHE A 107 -0.47 -6.60 -15.61
CA PHE A 107 0.44 -6.10 -16.64
C PHE A 107 1.22 -7.20 -17.37
N ALA A 108 0.88 -8.47 -17.11
CA ALA A 108 1.54 -9.66 -17.64
C ALA A 108 3.05 -9.72 -17.36
N GLU A 109 3.48 -9.22 -16.20
CA GLU A 109 4.84 -9.32 -15.70
C GLU A 109 5.04 -10.61 -14.89
N PRO A 110 6.29 -11.11 -14.73
CA PRO A 110 6.58 -12.27 -13.90
C PRO A 110 6.16 -12.03 -12.43
N VAL A 111 5.26 -12.88 -11.91
CA VAL A 111 4.73 -12.76 -10.53
C VAL A 111 5.85 -12.86 -9.48
N LEU A 112 6.82 -13.75 -9.72
CA LEU A 112 8.04 -13.87 -8.94
C LEU A 112 9.21 -13.35 -9.78
N GLN A 113 9.88 -12.33 -9.26
CA GLN A 113 11.15 -11.84 -9.79
C GLN A 113 12.24 -12.52 -8.95
N VAL A 114 12.98 -13.42 -9.58
CA VAL A 114 14.12 -14.16 -9.00
C VAL A 114 15.37 -13.77 -9.74
#